data_AF-A0A661ZRR7-F1
#
_entry.id   AF-A0A661ZRR7-F1
#
_cell.length_a   1.000
_cell.length_b   1.000
_cell.length_c   1.000
_cell.angle_alpha   90.00
_cell.angle_beta   90.00
_cell.angle_gamma   90.00
#
_symmetry.space_group_name_H-M   'P 1'
#
loop_
_entity.id
_entity.type
_entity.pdbx_description
1 polymer ?
#
loop_
_entity_poly.entity_id
_entity_poly.type
_entity_poly.pdbx_seq_one_letter_code
_entity_poly.pdbx_strand_id
1 'polypeptide(L)'
;MSNPRYLTKSLFKLALECETKLFYTNKEEYPDKKINDSFLESLAQGGFQVGELAKLYHPGGEDVDYGKYEDMIEETNKLLQQDKVIIYEATVKYENLLIRIDVLVKDGDKVDLIEVKAISFDGRDSLDMLKSNGQLDIGWKEYVYDVAFQKLV
;
A
#
# COMPACT_ATOMS: atom_id res chain seq x y z
N MET A 1 6.89 -13.35 23.64
CA MET A 1 7.73 -12.40 22.89
C MET A 1 6.81 -11.32 22.36
N SER A 2 7.16 -10.04 22.51
CA SER A 2 6.35 -8.96 21.92
C SER A 2 6.36 -9.10 20.41
N ASN A 3 5.18 -9.13 19.76
CA ASN A 3 5.11 -9.11 18.30
C ASN A 3 5.86 -7.88 17.75
N PRO A 4 6.57 -7.99 16.62
CA PRO A 4 7.21 -6.86 15.99
C PRO A 4 6.17 -5.78 15.65
N ARG A 5 6.46 -4.52 16.03
CA ARG A 5 5.65 -3.37 15.64
C ARG A 5 6.19 -2.82 14.32
N TYR A 6 5.51 -3.17 13.24
CA TYR A 6 5.86 -2.66 11.91
C TYR A 6 5.38 -1.22 11.70
N LEU A 7 6.21 -0.41 11.05
CA LEU A 7 5.79 0.84 10.44
C LEU A 7 5.25 0.50 9.06
N THR A 8 3.92 0.52 8.94
CA THR A 8 3.24 0.37 7.66
C THR A 8 3.08 1.71 6.98
N LYS A 9 2.78 1.69 5.68
CA LYS A 9 2.44 2.87 4.89
C LYS A 9 1.35 3.75 5.51
N SER A 10 0.26 3.16 5.98
CA SER A 10 -0.82 3.90 6.67
C SER A 10 -0.34 4.56 7.96
N LEU A 11 0.55 3.90 8.71
CA LEU A 11 1.18 4.48 9.89
C LEU A 11 2.17 5.59 9.54
N PHE A 12 2.91 5.46 8.44
CA PHE A 12 3.78 6.52 7.95
C PHE A 12 2.98 7.79 7.60
N LYS A 13 1.87 7.67 6.88
CA LYS A 13 0.97 8.82 6.64
C LYS A 13 0.47 9.44 7.95
N LEU A 14 0.04 8.61 8.89
CA LEU A 14 -0.43 9.07 10.19
C LEU A 14 0.65 9.87 10.93
N ALA A 15 1.92 9.45 10.83
CA ALA A 15 3.06 10.15 11.42
C ALA A 15 3.30 11.51 10.77
N LEU A 16 3.13 11.61 9.44
CA LEU A 16 3.26 12.87 8.70
C LEU A 16 2.20 13.91 9.09
N GLU A 17 1.03 13.47 9.55
CA GLU A 17 0.05 14.37 10.18
C GLU A 17 0.49 14.79 11.58
N CYS A 18 0.82 13.81 12.43
CA CYS A 18 1.29 14.02 13.79
C CYS A 18 1.94 12.74 14.34
N GLU A 19 3.24 12.78 14.60
CA GLU A 19 4.01 11.64 15.09
C GLU A 19 3.48 11.05 16.40
N THR A 20 2.93 11.88 17.30
CA THR A 20 2.35 11.41 18.58
C THR A 20 1.18 10.45 18.36
N LYS A 21 0.45 10.54 17.23
CA LYS A 21 -0.63 9.61 16.89
C LYS A 21 -0.12 8.17 16.73
N LEU A 22 1.15 7.97 16.35
CA LEU A 22 1.76 6.64 16.31
C LEU A 22 1.77 5.96 17.68
N PHE A 23 1.82 6.71 18.78
CA PHE A 23 1.79 6.11 20.11
C PHE A 23 0.39 5.57 20.45
N TYR A 24 -0.67 6.27 20.02
CA TYR A 24 -2.06 5.96 20.40
C TYR A 24 -2.73 4.95 19.48
N THR A 25 -2.36 4.93 18.20
CA THR A 25 -2.98 4.04 17.21
C THR A 25 -2.81 2.56 17.57
N ASN A 26 -3.86 1.77 17.29
CA ASN A 26 -3.94 0.32 17.52
C ASN A 26 -3.81 -0.13 18.99
N LYS A 27 -4.13 0.76 19.94
CA LYS A 27 -4.19 0.45 21.37
C LYS A 27 -5.64 0.47 21.82
N GLU A 28 -6.08 -0.58 22.51
CA GLU A 28 -7.47 -0.74 22.97
C GLU A 28 -7.92 0.37 23.92
N GLU A 29 -6.98 0.97 24.67
CA GLU A 29 -7.28 2.05 25.63
C GLU A 29 -7.67 3.37 24.96
N TYR A 30 -7.45 3.51 23.65
CA TYR A 30 -7.70 4.73 22.89
C TYR A 30 -8.72 4.46 21.77
N PRO A 31 -10.03 4.69 22.01
CA PRO A 31 -11.06 4.39 21.02
C PRO A 31 -10.92 5.26 19.77
N ASP A 32 -10.94 4.62 18.60
CA ASP A 32 -10.90 5.28 17.30
C ASP A 32 -12.32 5.39 16.72
N LYS A 33 -12.75 6.63 16.44
CA LYS A 33 -14.07 6.92 15.86
C LYS A 33 -14.20 6.44 14.41
N LYS A 34 -13.09 6.11 13.74
CA LYS A 34 -13.08 5.63 12.35
C LYS A 34 -13.52 4.17 12.19
N ILE A 35 -13.51 3.37 13.26
CA ILE A 35 -13.73 1.92 13.22
C ILE A 35 -15.18 1.53 12.81
N ASN A 36 -16.14 2.45 12.88
CA ASN A 36 -17.55 2.20 12.51
C ASN A 36 -18.13 3.32 11.64
N ASP A 37 -17.30 3.97 10.81
CA ASP A 37 -17.75 5.03 9.92
C ASP A 37 -18.18 4.44 8.56
N SER A 38 -19.49 4.39 8.33
CA SER A 38 -20.09 3.83 7.11
C SER A 38 -19.66 4.54 5.82
N PHE A 39 -19.24 5.82 5.92
CA PHE A 39 -18.68 6.53 4.78
C PHE A 39 -17.29 6.03 4.45
N LEU A 40 -16.45 5.76 5.46
CA LEU A 40 -15.12 5.16 5.26
C LEU A 40 -15.21 3.73 4.71
N GLU A 41 -16.19 2.95 5.16
CA GLU A 41 -16.49 1.61 4.61
C GLU A 41 -16.86 1.69 3.12
N SER A 42 -17.71 2.65 2.75
CA SER A 42 -18.12 2.86 1.36
C SER A 42 -16.94 3.28 0.46
N LEU A 43 -16.06 4.15 0.97
CA LEU A 43 -14.83 4.52 0.27
C LEU A 43 -13.88 3.33 0.10
N ALA A 44 -13.73 2.49 1.12
CA ALA A 44 -12.94 1.27 1.05
C ALA A 44 -13.49 0.29 0.01
N GLN A 45 -14.81 0.19 -0.12
CA GLN A 45 -15.45 -0.63 -1.16
C GLN A 45 -15.12 -0.13 -2.58
N GLY A 46 -15.12 1.18 -2.80
CA GLY A 46 -14.70 1.76 -4.08
C GLY A 46 -13.22 1.45 -4.40
N GLY A 47 -12.34 1.55 -3.41
CA GLY A 47 -10.94 1.15 -3.52
C GLY A 47 -10.79 -0.33 -3.89
N PHE A 48 -11.55 -1.20 -3.23
CA PHE A 48 -11.56 -2.64 -3.50
C PHE A 48 -11.95 -2.96 -4.96
N GLN A 49 -12.98 -2.30 -5.49
CA GLN A 49 -13.40 -2.52 -6.89
C GLN A 49 -12.31 -2.18 -7.90
N VAL A 50 -11.59 -1.06 -7.69
CA VAL A 50 -10.49 -0.66 -8.58
C VAL A 50 -9.28 -1.58 -8.41
N GLY A 51 -9.02 -2.06 -7.18
CA GLY A 51 -8.01 -3.09 -6.92
C GLY A 51 -8.29 -4.40 -7.66
N GLU A 52 -9.52 -4.92 -7.58
CA GLU A 52 -9.94 -6.12 -8.31
C GLU A 52 -9.87 -5.91 -9.83
N LEU A 53 -10.22 -4.72 -10.33
CA LEU A 53 -10.02 -4.40 -11.75
C LEU A 53 -8.53 -4.39 -12.14
N ALA A 54 -7.64 -3.91 -11.28
CA ALA A 54 -6.20 -3.95 -11.55
C ALA A 54 -5.68 -5.38 -11.73
N LYS A 55 -6.18 -6.34 -10.95
CA LYS A 55 -5.84 -7.77 -11.13
C LYS A 55 -6.22 -8.27 -12.52
N LEU A 56 -7.34 -7.81 -13.08
CA LEU A 56 -7.76 -8.18 -14.45
C LEU A 56 -6.83 -7.63 -15.54
N TYR A 57 -6.13 -6.52 -15.29
CA TYR A 57 -5.08 -6.02 -16.20
C TYR A 57 -3.78 -6.84 -16.11
N HIS A 58 -3.59 -7.63 -15.05
CA HIS A 58 -2.41 -8.44 -14.78
C HIS A 58 -2.77 -9.92 -14.54
N PRO A 59 -3.43 -10.60 -15.51
CA PRO A 59 -4.02 -11.92 -15.27
C PRO A 59 -2.98 -13.00 -14.96
N GLY A 60 -3.40 -14.00 -14.17
CA GLY A 60 -2.57 -15.17 -13.83
C GLY A 60 -1.72 -15.01 -12.56
N GLY A 61 -1.96 -13.98 -11.76
CA GLY A 61 -1.31 -13.82 -10.45
C GLY A 61 -1.90 -14.66 -9.32
N GLU A 62 -1.15 -14.72 -8.22
CA GLU A 62 -1.52 -15.37 -6.97
C GLU A 62 -1.84 -14.31 -5.90
N ASP A 63 -2.95 -14.47 -5.17
CA ASP A 63 -3.35 -13.59 -4.08
C ASP A 63 -2.63 -13.97 -2.78
N VAL A 64 -2.13 -12.96 -2.05
CA VAL A 64 -1.69 -13.11 -0.66
C VAL A 64 -2.82 -12.68 0.27
N ASP A 65 -3.45 -13.66 0.91
CA ASP A 65 -4.60 -13.45 1.79
C ASP A 65 -4.23 -12.60 3.00
N TYR A 66 -5.16 -11.73 3.41
CA TYR A 66 -4.93 -10.89 4.58
C TYR A 66 -4.94 -11.72 5.86
N GLY A 67 -3.88 -11.62 6.64
CA GLY A 67 -3.69 -12.44 7.85
C GLY A 67 -2.66 -11.84 8.80
N LYS A 68 -1.89 -12.72 9.47
CA LYS A 68 -0.76 -12.26 10.28
C LYS A 68 0.37 -11.86 9.35
N TYR A 69 1.04 -10.77 9.68
CA TYR A 69 2.11 -10.23 8.85
C TYR A 69 3.21 -11.25 8.52
N GLU A 70 3.67 -12.05 9.49
CA GLU A 70 4.70 -13.06 9.20
C GLU A 70 4.24 -14.12 8.20
N ASP A 71 2.98 -14.56 8.29
CA ASP A 71 2.41 -15.56 7.38
C ASP A 71 2.34 -14.99 5.95
N MET A 72 1.88 -13.75 5.81
CA MET A 72 1.81 -13.03 4.53
C MET A 72 3.20 -12.79 3.91
N ILE A 73 4.20 -12.47 4.74
CA ILE A 73 5.59 -12.28 4.30
C ILE A 73 6.18 -13.62 3.85
N GLU A 74 5.95 -14.70 4.59
CA GLU A 74 6.43 -16.04 4.24
C GLU A 74 5.83 -16.50 2.90
N GLU A 75 4.52 -16.32 2.72
CA GLU A 75 3.81 -16.62 1.48
C GLU A 75 4.38 -15.82 0.30
N THR A 76 4.52 -14.51 0.46
CA THR A 76 5.11 -13.64 -0.58
C THR A 76 6.52 -14.08 -0.95
N ASN A 77 7.38 -14.37 0.05
CA ASN A 77 8.76 -14.82 -0.19
C ASN A 77 8.85 -16.16 -0.91
N LYS A 78 7.89 -17.07 -0.64
CA LYS A 78 7.78 -18.35 -1.34
C LYS A 78 7.44 -18.15 -2.81
N LEU A 79 6.49 -17.26 -3.12
CA LEU A 79 6.12 -16.93 -4.49
C LEU A 79 7.27 -16.27 -5.25
N LEU A 80 8.02 -15.37 -4.60
CA LEU A 80 9.17 -14.69 -5.18
C LEU A 80 10.34 -15.61 -5.57
N GLN A 81 10.35 -16.88 -5.12
CA GLN A 81 11.32 -17.89 -5.57
C GLN A 81 11.13 -18.28 -7.05
N GLN A 82 9.94 -18.04 -7.62
CA GLN A 82 9.67 -18.27 -9.03
C GLN A 82 10.42 -17.24 -9.89
N ASP A 83 10.94 -17.65 -11.06
CA ASP A 83 11.64 -16.73 -11.97
C ASP A 83 10.72 -15.61 -12.46
N LYS A 84 9.46 -15.97 -12.77
CA LYS A 84 8.39 -15.06 -13.16
C LYS A 84 7.16 -15.32 -12.32
N VAL A 85 6.58 -14.26 -11.74
CA VAL A 85 5.35 -14.37 -10.92
C VAL A 85 4.62 -13.02 -10.88
N ILE A 86 3.30 -13.08 -10.85
CA ILE A 86 2.45 -11.94 -10.51
C ILE A 86 1.87 -12.24 -9.13
N ILE A 87 2.04 -11.33 -8.18
CA ILE A 87 1.55 -11.48 -6.82
C ILE A 87 0.63 -10.30 -6.53
N TYR A 88 -0.62 -10.57 -6.23
CA TYR A 88 -1.55 -9.55 -5.76
C TYR A 88 -1.40 -9.39 -4.26
N GLU A 89 -1.44 -8.15 -3.80
CA GLU A 89 -1.34 -7.83 -2.38
C GLU A 89 -0.06 -8.35 -1.70
N ALA A 90 1.03 -8.39 -2.46
CA ALA A 90 2.32 -8.90 -2.04
C ALA A 90 2.82 -8.17 -0.79
N THR A 91 3.21 -8.91 0.23
CA THR A 91 3.66 -8.34 1.51
C THR A 91 5.15 -8.53 1.69
N VAL A 92 5.88 -7.42 1.77
CA VAL A 92 7.34 -7.42 1.96
C VAL A 92 7.74 -6.53 3.13
N LYS A 93 8.89 -6.85 3.74
CA LYS A 93 9.46 -6.08 4.84
C LYS A 93 10.94 -5.83 4.66
N TYR A 94 11.38 -4.72 5.24
CA TYR A 94 12.79 -4.38 5.41
C TYR A 94 12.94 -3.81 6.81
N GLU A 95 13.73 -4.48 7.66
CA GLU A 95 13.82 -4.19 9.09
C GLU A 95 12.42 -4.14 9.76
N ASN A 96 12.01 -2.96 10.25
CA ASN A 96 10.70 -2.72 10.85
C ASN A 96 9.70 -2.05 9.90
N LEU A 97 10.03 -1.87 8.62
CA LEU A 97 9.14 -1.32 7.59
C LEU A 97 8.39 -2.46 6.92
N LEU A 98 7.09 -2.29 6.72
CA LEU A 98 6.24 -3.29 6.05
C LEU A 98 5.35 -2.60 5.01
N ILE A 99 5.36 -3.13 3.79
CA ILE A 99 4.47 -2.70 2.71
C ILE A 99 3.65 -3.88 2.20
N ARG A 100 2.45 -3.55 1.74
CA ARG A 100 1.58 -4.44 0.99
C ARG A 100 1.34 -3.77 -0.35
N ILE A 101 1.79 -4.41 -1.41
CA ILE A 101 1.83 -3.89 -2.78
C ILE A 101 0.62 -4.44 -3.50
N ASP A 102 -0.20 -3.58 -4.12
CA ASP A 102 -1.45 -3.99 -4.76
C ASP A 102 -1.19 -5.06 -5.85
N VAL A 103 -0.22 -4.81 -6.75
CA VAL A 103 0.26 -5.80 -7.72
C VAL A 103 1.78 -5.74 -7.85
N LEU A 104 2.45 -6.87 -7.61
CA LEU A 104 3.86 -7.08 -7.89
C LEU A 104 4.01 -7.98 -9.12
N VAL A 105 4.76 -7.53 -10.12
CA VAL A 105 5.11 -8.34 -11.30
C VAL A 105 6.62 -8.55 -11.32
N LYS A 106 7.05 -9.81 -11.22
CA LYS A 106 8.45 -10.21 -11.35
C LYS A 106 8.67 -10.93 -12.67
N ASP A 107 9.70 -10.52 -13.41
CA ASP A 107 10.22 -11.20 -14.60
C ASP A 107 11.75 -11.24 -14.53
N GLY A 108 12.31 -12.35 -14.05
CA GLY A 108 13.74 -12.47 -13.76
C GLY A 108 14.17 -11.46 -12.69
N ASP A 109 15.10 -10.59 -13.05
CA ASP A 109 15.64 -9.52 -12.20
C ASP A 109 14.80 -8.22 -12.27
N LYS A 110 13.79 -8.16 -13.15
CA LYS A 110 12.90 -7.01 -13.24
C LYS A 110 11.72 -7.19 -12.30
N VAL A 111 11.48 -6.19 -11.45
CA VAL A 111 10.33 -6.13 -10.56
C VAL A 111 9.58 -4.82 -10.80
N ASP A 112 8.31 -4.94 -11.20
CA ASP A 112 7.38 -3.82 -11.30
C ASP A 112 6.49 -3.83 -10.05
N LEU A 113 6.45 -2.71 -9.33
CA LEU A 113 5.54 -2.48 -8.20
C LEU A 113 4.44 -1.52 -8.66
N ILE A 114 3.20 -1.98 -8.63
CA ILE A 114 2.05 -1.24 -9.13
C ILE A 114 1.17 -0.89 -7.93
N GLU A 115 0.95 0.42 -7.78
CA GLU A 115 0.06 1.01 -6.78
C GLU A 115 -1.23 1.47 -7.45
N VAL A 116 -2.37 1.10 -6.87
CA VAL A 116 -3.70 1.34 -7.41
C VAL A 116 -4.42 2.39 -6.55
N LYS A 117 -5.00 3.41 -7.21
CA LYS A 117 -5.76 4.47 -6.54
C LYS A 117 -7.09 4.73 -7.22
N ALA A 118 -8.16 4.77 -6.41
CA ALA A 118 -9.48 5.20 -6.84
C ALA A 118 -9.64 6.71 -6.64
N ILE A 119 -9.23 7.50 -7.62
CA ILE A 119 -9.35 8.97 -7.61
C ILE A 119 -9.93 9.48 -8.94
N SER A 120 -10.54 10.66 -8.91
CA SER A 120 -10.87 11.37 -10.14
C SER A 120 -9.58 11.97 -10.71
N PHE A 121 -9.20 11.52 -11.89
CA PHE A 121 -8.04 11.98 -12.62
C PHE A 121 -8.43 12.08 -14.10
N ASP A 122 -8.12 13.18 -14.75
CA ASP A 122 -8.45 13.38 -16.17
C ASP A 122 -7.53 12.56 -17.10
N GLY A 123 -6.44 12.00 -16.57
CA GLY A 123 -5.75 10.85 -17.15
C GLY A 123 -4.79 11.19 -18.29
N ARG A 124 -4.48 12.48 -18.51
CA ARG A 124 -3.82 12.91 -19.75
C ARG A 124 -2.31 13.03 -19.62
N ASP A 125 -1.80 13.46 -18.46
CA ASP A 125 -0.36 13.62 -18.27
C ASP A 125 0.06 13.43 -16.80
N SER A 126 1.17 12.75 -16.56
CA SER A 126 1.77 12.70 -15.22
C SER A 126 2.28 14.08 -14.77
N LEU A 127 2.46 15.02 -15.71
CA LEU A 127 2.71 16.43 -15.42
C LEU A 127 1.57 17.10 -14.65
N ASP A 128 0.35 16.56 -14.66
CA ASP A 128 -0.78 17.09 -13.89
C ASP A 128 -0.56 16.90 -12.37
N MET A 129 0.41 16.07 -11.97
CA MET A 129 0.86 15.94 -10.59
C MET A 129 1.85 17.04 -10.17
N LEU A 130 2.35 17.82 -11.12
CA LEU A 130 3.35 18.85 -10.91
C LEU A 130 2.76 20.25 -11.07
N LYS A 131 3.31 21.20 -10.32
CA LYS A 131 3.10 22.63 -10.53
C LYS A 131 3.92 23.09 -11.73
N SER A 132 3.59 24.27 -12.25
CA SER A 132 4.32 24.90 -13.36
C SER A 132 5.83 25.10 -13.11
N ASN A 133 6.25 25.13 -11.84
CA ASN A 133 7.65 25.22 -11.44
C ASN A 133 8.35 23.84 -11.29
N GLY A 134 7.68 22.75 -11.68
CA GLY A 134 8.18 21.38 -11.60
C GLY A 134 8.13 20.74 -10.21
N GLN A 135 7.66 21.46 -9.18
CA GLN A 135 7.46 20.89 -7.85
C GLN A 135 6.18 20.06 -7.79
N LEU A 136 6.14 19.06 -6.91
CA LEU A 136 4.95 18.27 -6.67
C LEU A 136 3.79 19.16 -6.19
N ASP A 137 2.61 18.99 -6.79
CA ASP A 137 1.41 19.62 -6.31
C ASP A 137 0.97 18.99 -4.98
N ILE A 138 0.50 19.83 -4.06
CA ILE A 138 0.23 19.40 -2.69
C ILE A 138 -0.95 18.42 -2.60
N GLY A 139 -1.89 18.49 -3.54
CA GLY A 139 -3.00 17.54 -3.65
C GLY A 139 -2.54 16.13 -4.00
N TRP A 140 -1.37 16.00 -4.63
CA TRP A 140 -0.77 14.72 -5.00
C TRP A 140 0.19 14.15 -3.97
N LYS A 141 0.56 14.96 -2.98
CA LYS A 141 1.58 14.63 -1.98
C LYS A 141 1.31 13.30 -1.28
N GLU A 142 0.07 13.07 -0.85
CA GLU A 142 -0.30 11.84 -0.15
C GLU A 142 -0.18 10.60 -1.04
N TYR A 143 -0.57 10.68 -2.31
CA TYR A 143 -0.49 9.58 -3.27
C TYR A 143 0.95 9.29 -3.71
N VAL A 144 1.80 10.31 -3.79
CA VAL A 144 3.22 10.10 -4.12
C VAL A 144 3.99 9.54 -2.93
N TYR A 145 3.67 10.00 -1.71
CA TYR A 145 4.28 9.46 -0.49
C TYR A 145 3.99 7.99 -0.28
N ASP A 146 2.82 7.54 -0.73
CA ASP A 146 2.46 6.14 -0.77
C ASP A 146 3.47 5.29 -1.52
N VAL A 147 3.86 5.72 -2.71
CA VAL A 147 4.86 5.03 -3.55
C VAL A 147 6.27 5.26 -3.01
N ALA A 148 6.57 6.47 -2.52
CA ALA A 148 7.89 6.83 -2.02
C ALA A 148 8.28 6.03 -0.77
N PHE A 149 7.33 5.69 0.12
CA PHE A 149 7.60 4.83 1.27
C PHE A 149 8.08 3.44 0.84
N GLN A 150 7.56 2.90 -0.27
CA GLN A 150 7.93 1.59 -0.80
C GLN A 150 9.37 1.56 -1.32
N LYS A 151 9.95 2.72 -1.69
CA LYS A 151 11.35 2.82 -2.09
C LYS A 151 12.33 2.50 -0.95
N LEU A 152 11.86 2.61 0.30
CA LEU A 152 12.66 2.36 1.51
C LEU A 152 12.63 0.90 1.96
N VAL A 153 11.80 0.07 1.33
CA VAL A 153 11.64 -1.36 1.61
C VAL A 153 12.27 -2.17 0.49
#